data_AF-A0A8S1H146-F1
#
_entry.id   AF-A0A8S1H146-F1
#
_cell.length_a   1.000
_cell.length_b   1.000
_cell.length_c   1.000
_cell.angle_alpha   90.00
_cell.angle_beta   90.00
_cell.angle_gamma   90.00
#
_symmetry.space_group_name_H-M   'P 1'
#
loop_
_entity.id
_entity.type
_entity.pdbx_description
1 polymer ?
#
loop_
_entity_poly.entity_id
_entity_poly.type
_entity_poly.pdbx_seq_one_letter_code
_entity_poly.pdbx_strand_id
1 'polypeptide(L)'
;MLRTLSRRYTLTEQEFPCPILLEDYLIVFHDYALLAGNYQFTEAMETVERFKSTKFSRKDGVENPWIQILGELITLAKNDKAFYTCSFLVSRAFFRRNSTAKDQYMTICETIQRMRVKFLSDPAMELLIDDLMTYSRSRAESVKLISGLAAWVHRKEPVDWKRHLGETEAIIAKFKQPEEEVFLLKPADLRPTAPLIEPKQTAIAPCEFLNPIIELALTELNILKNLFKTQIGLNTCELFTCMSSLALIRSEFVTAVKEVQMADGGSAQKSFFFSQITKPSPKNKLIYWYAEFYDLLLAKFSLYFANAIGTYCESSEVQKIHEVDNGHNFINRCVEFYKKSNAFYLAIVQSRTEGPRYNSPFDVEELYFAPRGEEDQQDDYLYPLIFRLPSPTHNDHRHEDLEYFDQDDVHRMVDGFVRKQLIGIPYEYSGATKVYTSMRDVTAYGARLELDTYLVVIYEGSAVNEKKHNPVEFIHHLSNDLKCVKLIRTLRARAKV
;
A
#
# COMPACT_ATOMS: atom_id res chain seq x y z
N MET A 1 4.55 29.03 22.75
CA MET A 1 3.57 27.98 23.10
C MET A 1 3.92 27.32 24.44
N LEU A 2 5.08 26.67 24.59
CA LEU A 2 5.54 26.04 25.86
C LEU A 2 5.51 26.97 27.08
N ARG A 3 6.06 28.20 26.96
CA ARG A 3 6.00 29.22 28.04
C ARG A 3 4.59 29.67 28.43
N THR A 4 3.61 29.49 27.54
CA THR A 4 2.20 29.85 27.78
C THR A 4 1.47 28.74 28.54
N LEU A 5 1.87 27.47 28.34
CA LEU A 5 1.38 26.31 29.09
C LEU A 5 1.94 26.30 30.52
N SER A 6 3.24 26.58 30.69
CA SER A 6 3.93 26.65 32.00
C SER A 6 3.26 27.55 33.03
N ARG A 7 2.77 28.73 32.60
CA ARG A 7 2.10 29.69 33.50
C ARG A 7 0.70 29.26 33.97
N ARG A 8 0.10 28.21 33.38
CA ARG A 8 -1.28 27.79 33.67
C ARG A 8 -1.39 26.52 34.52
N TYR A 9 -0.33 25.73 34.62
CA TYR A 9 -0.29 24.49 35.39
C TYR A 9 0.70 24.59 36.56
N THR A 10 0.42 25.49 37.51
CA THR A 10 0.98 25.33 38.85
C THR A 10 0.22 24.20 39.53
N LEU A 11 0.65 22.96 39.25
CA LEU A 11 0.30 21.82 40.10
C LEU A 11 0.71 22.20 41.52
N THR A 12 -0.24 22.16 42.46
CA THR A 12 0.04 22.38 43.87
C THR A 12 1.16 21.45 44.30
N GLU A 13 2.30 22.02 44.72
CA GLU A 13 3.56 21.34 45.08
C GLU A 13 3.43 20.22 46.14
N GLN A 14 2.23 19.92 46.65
CA GLN A 14 2.00 19.08 47.82
C GLN A 14 1.86 17.58 47.55
N GLU A 15 1.71 17.10 46.31
CA GLU A 15 1.44 15.65 46.08
C GLU A 15 2.48 14.89 45.24
N PHE A 16 3.49 15.56 44.67
CA PHE A 16 4.54 14.86 43.92
C PHE A 16 5.94 15.24 44.42
N PRO A 17 6.70 14.32 45.05
CA PRO A 17 8.01 14.61 45.63
C PRO A 17 9.14 14.77 44.59
N CYS A 18 8.82 15.04 43.32
CA CYS A 18 9.80 15.11 42.24
C CYS A 18 9.79 16.51 41.60
N PRO A 19 10.92 17.24 41.58
CA PRO A 19 10.99 18.63 41.10
C PRO A 19 11.07 18.71 39.56
N ILE A 20 10.43 17.78 38.85
CA ILE A 20 10.40 17.76 37.38
C ILE A 20 9.19 18.57 36.93
N LEU A 21 9.46 19.66 36.22
CA LEU A 21 8.41 20.49 35.65
C LEU A 21 7.69 19.74 34.53
N LEU A 22 6.38 19.93 34.40
CA LEU A 22 5.59 19.38 33.29
C LEU A 22 6.24 19.67 31.92
N GLU A 23 6.82 20.86 31.77
CA GLU A 23 7.55 21.27 30.56
C GLU A 23 8.68 20.32 30.16
N ASP A 24 9.39 19.73 31.13
CA ASP A 24 10.48 18.80 30.85
C ASP A 24 9.95 17.53 30.17
N TYR A 25 8.78 17.02 30.58
CA TYR A 25 8.15 15.86 29.94
C TYR A 25 7.66 16.19 28.53
N LEU A 26 7.05 17.37 28.36
CA LEU A 26 6.53 17.80 27.06
C LEU A 26 7.64 17.95 26.01
N ILE A 27 8.81 18.45 26.42
CA ILE A 27 9.99 18.52 25.55
C ILE A 27 10.41 17.11 25.10
N VAL A 28 10.50 16.15 26.04
CA VAL A 28 10.91 14.78 25.73
C VAL A 28 9.90 14.08 24.83
N PHE A 29 8.59 14.30 25.02
CA PHE A 29 7.57 13.73 24.14
C PHE A 29 7.63 14.30 22.73
N HIS A 30 7.83 15.62 22.62
CA HIS A 30 8.00 16.27 21.33
C HIS A 30 9.25 15.76 20.60
N ASP A 31 10.40 15.70 21.29
CA ASP A 31 11.65 15.20 20.71
C ASP A 31 11.52 13.72 20.32
N TYR A 32 10.89 12.90 21.17
CA TYR A 32 10.56 11.52 20.84
C TYR A 32 9.71 11.43 19.55
N ALA A 33 8.64 12.22 19.46
CA ALA A 33 7.73 12.18 18.33
C ALA A 33 8.42 12.63 17.03
N LEU A 34 9.23 13.69 17.08
CA LEU A 34 10.02 14.15 15.94
C LEU A 34 11.00 13.08 15.46
N LEU A 35 11.75 12.45 16.37
CA LEU A 35 12.69 11.39 16.02
C LEU A 35 11.97 10.17 15.44
N ALA A 36 10.88 9.73 16.09
CA ALA A 36 10.09 8.59 15.61
C ALA A 36 9.39 8.89 14.28
N GLY A 37 8.87 10.10 14.09
CA GLY A 37 8.29 10.60 12.84
C GLY A 37 9.28 10.58 11.68
N ASN A 38 10.57 10.72 11.97
CA ASN A 38 11.67 10.62 10.99
C ASN A 38 12.29 9.21 10.90
N TYR A 39 11.58 8.17 11.37
CA TYR A 39 12.07 6.78 11.41
C TYR A 39 13.33 6.55 12.27
N GLN A 40 13.71 7.50 13.13
CA GLN A 40 14.86 7.42 14.04
C GLN A 40 14.45 6.77 15.37
N PHE A 41 13.87 5.57 15.31
CA PHE A 41 13.30 4.89 16.48
C PHE A 41 14.34 4.56 17.56
N THR A 42 15.61 4.39 17.18
CA THR A 42 16.67 4.06 18.16
C THR A 42 17.02 5.29 18.98
N GLU A 43 17.19 6.41 18.30
CA GLU A 43 17.48 7.73 18.84
C GLU A 43 16.29 8.23 19.69
N ALA A 44 15.06 7.95 19.27
CA ALA A 44 13.85 8.24 20.05
C ALA A 44 13.85 7.49 21.38
N MET A 45 14.19 6.19 21.39
CA MET A 45 14.35 5.42 22.63
C MET A 45 15.46 5.98 23.52
N GLU A 46 16.64 6.24 22.95
CA GLU A 46 17.79 6.78 23.69
C GLU A 46 17.48 8.14 24.33
N THR A 47 16.70 8.98 23.67
CA THR A 47 16.25 10.27 24.19
C THR A 47 15.40 10.09 25.45
N VAL A 48 14.44 9.18 25.42
CA VAL A 48 13.59 8.87 26.57
C VAL A 48 14.40 8.20 27.70
N GLU A 49 15.29 7.28 27.38
CA GLU A 49 16.16 6.61 28.37
C GLU A 49 17.12 7.60 29.07
N ARG A 50 17.73 8.51 28.31
CA ARG A 50 18.61 9.57 28.84
C ARG A 50 17.85 10.50 29.78
N PHE A 51 16.62 10.87 29.42
CA PHE A 51 15.78 11.66 30.30
C PHE A 51 15.48 10.91 31.60
N LYS A 52 15.09 9.63 31.50
CA LYS A 52 14.83 8.77 32.66
C LYS A 52 16.05 8.67 33.59
N SER A 53 17.25 8.46 33.04
CA SER A 53 18.47 8.32 33.85
C SER A 53 18.94 9.61 34.50
N THR A 54 18.64 10.76 33.89
CA THR A 54 19.09 12.08 34.37
C THR A 54 18.17 12.63 35.44
N LYS A 55 16.86 12.42 35.29
CA LYS A 55 15.84 13.07 36.13
C LYS A 55 15.32 12.18 37.25
N PHE A 56 15.47 10.85 37.15
CA PHE A 56 14.97 9.92 38.16
C PHE A 56 16.08 9.07 38.77
N SER A 57 16.03 8.92 40.09
CA SER A 57 16.82 7.97 40.86
C SER A 57 16.23 6.57 40.75
N ARG A 58 17.06 5.53 40.94
CA ARG A 58 16.59 4.14 41.06
C ARG A 58 15.55 3.94 42.17
N LYS A 59 15.48 4.87 43.13
CA LYS A 59 14.53 4.85 44.24
C LYS A 59 13.16 5.46 43.92
N ASP A 60 13.01 6.17 42.81
CA ASP A 60 11.77 6.89 42.46
C ASP A 60 10.62 5.96 41.99
N GLY A 61 10.85 4.65 42.06
CA GLY A 61 9.81 3.62 42.13
C GLY A 61 9.07 3.32 40.83
N VAL A 62 8.50 2.12 40.79
CA VAL A 62 7.62 1.64 39.71
C VAL A 62 6.26 2.37 39.72
N GLU A 63 5.93 3.10 40.78
CA GLU A 63 4.59 3.65 41.00
C GLU A 63 4.35 5.02 40.34
N ASN A 64 5.41 5.72 39.91
CA ASN A 64 5.28 7.00 39.22
C ASN A 64 4.69 6.80 37.81
N PRO A 65 3.48 7.32 37.52
CA PRO A 65 2.81 7.08 36.25
C PRO A 65 3.53 7.73 35.06
N TRP A 66 4.31 8.79 35.27
CA TRP A 66 5.14 9.38 34.22
C TRP A 66 6.29 8.47 33.78
N ILE A 67 6.95 7.82 34.73
CA ILE A 67 8.02 6.85 34.45
C ILE A 67 7.47 5.66 33.65
N GLN A 68 6.22 5.27 33.94
CA GLN A 68 5.50 4.24 33.19
C GLN A 68 5.18 4.69 31.76
N ILE A 69 4.61 5.89 31.55
CA ILE A 69 4.38 6.44 30.19
C ILE A 69 5.67 6.48 29.38
N LEU A 70 6.76 6.99 29.97
CA LEU A 70 8.07 7.00 29.30
C LEU A 70 8.56 5.57 28.99
N GLY A 71 8.26 4.60 29.84
CA GLY A 71 8.49 3.18 29.57
C GLY A 71 7.70 2.67 28.36
N GLU A 72 6.42 3.03 28.26
CA GLU A 72 5.57 2.65 27.14
C GLU A 72 6.00 3.31 25.82
N LEU A 73 6.52 4.55 25.83
CA LEU A 73 7.11 5.18 24.63
C LEU A 73 8.34 4.42 24.11
N ILE A 74 9.20 3.93 25.01
CA ILE A 74 10.32 3.08 24.61
C ILE A 74 9.81 1.79 23.96
N THR A 75 8.79 1.15 24.56
CA THR A 75 8.17 -0.06 23.99
C THR A 75 7.53 0.23 22.64
N LEU A 76 6.86 1.38 22.49
CA LEU A 76 6.22 1.82 21.27
C LEU A 76 7.24 1.97 20.13
N ALA A 77 8.35 2.69 20.36
CA ALA A 77 9.42 2.82 19.38
C ALA A 77 10.06 1.47 19.01
N LYS A 78 10.19 0.53 19.95
CA LYS A 78 10.64 -0.85 19.63
C LYS A 78 9.67 -1.55 18.70
N ASN A 79 8.37 -1.42 18.96
CA ASN A 79 7.34 -2.04 18.15
C ASN A 79 7.27 -1.41 16.75
N ASP A 80 7.37 -0.08 16.64
CA ASP A 80 7.39 0.62 15.35
C ASP A 80 8.63 0.26 14.53
N LYS A 81 9.80 0.17 15.16
CA LYS A 81 11.00 -0.37 14.51
C LYS A 81 10.78 -1.80 14.01
N ALA A 82 10.14 -2.66 14.80
CA ALA A 82 9.81 -4.02 14.38
C ALA A 82 8.78 -4.05 13.24
N PHE A 83 7.84 -3.11 13.22
CA PHE A 83 6.84 -2.93 12.17
C PHE A 83 7.49 -2.55 10.84
N TYR A 84 8.32 -1.50 10.81
CA TYR A 84 8.99 -1.03 9.60
C TYR A 84 10.07 -1.96 9.08
N THR A 85 10.66 -2.78 9.95
CA THR A 85 11.56 -3.89 9.55
C THR A 85 10.81 -5.18 9.18
N CYS A 86 9.48 -5.18 9.25
CA CYS A 86 8.61 -6.34 9.02
C CYS A 86 8.93 -7.55 9.91
N SER A 87 9.63 -7.37 11.02
CA SER A 87 10.12 -8.45 11.89
C SER A 87 8.98 -9.31 12.47
N PHE A 88 7.77 -8.76 12.57
CA PHE A 88 6.58 -9.45 13.04
C PHE A 88 6.05 -10.53 12.06
N LEU A 89 6.51 -10.54 10.81
CA LEU A 89 6.12 -11.55 9.81
C LEU A 89 6.95 -12.84 9.88
N VAL A 90 8.04 -12.86 10.66
CA VAL A 90 8.87 -14.07 10.83
C VAL A 90 8.20 -15.03 11.81
N SER A 91 7.79 -16.20 11.31
CA SER A 91 7.33 -17.29 12.19
C SER A 91 8.51 -17.76 13.06
N ARG A 92 8.43 -17.48 14.37
CA ARG A 92 9.40 -18.00 15.35
C ARG A 92 9.05 -19.46 15.65
N ALA A 93 9.60 -20.38 14.86
CA ALA A 93 9.29 -21.81 14.91
C ALA A 93 9.66 -22.52 16.24
N PHE A 94 10.41 -21.89 17.15
CA PHE A 94 11.00 -22.60 18.30
C PHE A 94 10.86 -21.92 19.68
N PHE A 95 10.14 -20.82 19.84
CA PHE A 95 9.98 -20.20 21.17
C PHE A 95 8.52 -19.89 21.55
N ARG A 96 8.16 -20.47 22.70
CA ARG A 96 6.97 -20.34 23.57
C ARG A 96 6.21 -19.00 23.47
N ARG A 97 4.87 -19.06 23.51
CA ARG A 97 3.91 -17.95 23.79
C ARG A 97 4.50 -16.55 23.52
N ASN A 98 4.80 -16.24 22.27
CA ASN A 98 5.20 -14.88 21.90
C ASN A 98 3.93 -14.06 21.72
N SER A 99 3.78 -13.00 22.51
CA SER A 99 2.83 -11.94 22.18
C SER A 99 3.09 -11.50 20.74
N THR A 100 2.04 -11.50 19.91
CA THR A 100 2.17 -10.98 18.55
C THR A 100 2.49 -9.49 18.62
N ALA A 101 3.08 -8.90 17.57
CA ALA A 101 3.32 -7.45 17.56
C ALA A 101 2.02 -6.66 17.80
N LYS A 102 0.87 -7.19 17.32
CA LYS A 102 -0.46 -6.67 17.64
C LYS A 102 -0.70 -6.65 19.16
N ASP A 103 -0.47 -7.77 19.85
CA ASP A 103 -0.68 -7.87 21.30
C ASP A 103 0.24 -6.93 22.08
N GLN A 104 1.44 -6.66 21.56
CA GLN A 104 2.37 -5.69 22.17
C GLN A 104 1.80 -4.26 22.12
N TYR A 105 1.24 -3.83 20.99
CA TYR A 105 0.54 -2.55 20.92
C TYR A 105 -0.70 -2.51 21.82
N MET A 106 -1.47 -3.60 21.90
CA MET A 106 -2.63 -3.66 22.80
C MET A 106 -2.22 -3.63 24.28
N THR A 107 -1.09 -4.23 24.65
CA THR A 107 -0.53 -4.18 26.01
C THR A 107 -0.16 -2.74 26.40
N ILE A 108 0.36 -1.96 25.44
CA ILE A 108 0.61 -0.51 25.63
C ILE A 108 -0.72 0.19 25.94
N CYS A 109 -1.77 -0.06 25.15
CA CYS A 109 -3.10 0.53 25.39
C CYS A 109 -3.65 0.19 26.78
N GLU A 110 -3.59 -1.08 27.19
CA GLU A 110 -4.07 -1.51 28.52
C GLU A 110 -3.30 -0.85 29.66
N THR A 111 -1.99 -0.67 29.49
CA THR A 111 -1.15 0.00 30.49
C THR A 111 -1.45 1.49 30.56
N ILE A 112 -1.56 2.16 29.41
CA ILE A 112 -1.95 3.57 29.33
C ILE A 112 -3.36 3.82 29.89
N GLN A 113 -4.32 2.95 29.59
CA GLN A 113 -5.68 3.05 30.12
C GLN A 113 -5.71 2.93 31.65
N ARG A 114 -4.92 2.03 32.24
CA ARG A 114 -4.79 1.93 33.70
C ARG A 114 -4.19 3.19 34.32
N MET A 115 -3.30 3.87 33.59
CA MET A 115 -2.72 5.14 34.04
C MET A 115 -3.70 6.31 33.95
N ARG A 116 -4.67 6.27 33.02
CA ARG A 116 -5.69 7.33 32.85
C ARG A 116 -6.38 7.70 34.16
N VAL A 117 -6.72 6.73 34.99
CA VAL A 117 -7.37 6.95 36.30
C VAL A 117 -6.52 7.82 37.23
N LYS A 118 -5.19 7.77 37.11
CA LYS A 118 -4.25 8.58 37.90
C LYS A 118 -4.08 10.01 37.38
N PHE A 119 -4.57 10.30 36.17
CA PHE A 119 -4.44 11.59 35.48
C PHE A 119 -5.78 12.29 35.22
N LEU A 120 -6.88 11.81 35.80
CA LEU A 120 -8.24 12.38 35.60
C LEU A 120 -8.36 13.88 35.90
N SER A 121 -7.39 14.46 36.60
CA SER A 121 -7.37 15.88 36.97
C SER A 121 -6.58 16.76 36.01
N ASP A 122 -5.88 16.19 35.01
CA ASP A 122 -5.03 16.92 34.06
C ASP A 122 -5.52 16.75 32.62
N PRO A 123 -6.24 17.76 32.06
CA PRO A 123 -6.75 17.71 30.69
C PRO A 123 -5.68 17.54 29.62
N ALA A 124 -4.46 18.04 29.84
CA ALA A 124 -3.38 17.89 28.86
C ALA A 124 -2.91 16.43 28.79
N MET A 125 -2.97 15.73 29.93
CA MET A 125 -2.63 14.31 30.02
C MET A 125 -3.71 13.40 29.46
N GLU A 126 -4.98 13.75 29.60
CA GLU A 126 -6.05 13.01 28.94
C GLU A 126 -5.87 13.02 27.42
N LEU A 127 -5.58 14.18 26.83
CA LEU A 127 -5.31 14.30 25.40
C LEU A 127 -4.11 13.44 24.95
N LEU A 128 -2.99 13.52 25.66
CA LEU A 128 -1.81 12.71 25.36
C LEU A 128 -2.12 11.20 25.44
N ILE A 129 -2.87 10.80 26.46
CA ILE A 129 -3.28 9.41 26.67
C ILE A 129 -4.17 8.94 25.52
N ASP A 130 -5.14 9.76 25.12
CA ASP A 130 -6.06 9.44 24.02
C ASP A 130 -5.30 9.35 22.68
N ASP A 131 -4.34 10.23 22.42
CA ASP A 131 -3.46 10.15 21.24
C ASP A 131 -2.61 8.88 21.22
N LEU A 132 -1.96 8.53 22.34
CA LEU A 132 -1.15 7.32 22.44
C LEU A 132 -1.99 6.05 22.27
N MET A 133 -3.20 6.02 22.83
CA MET A 133 -4.11 4.89 22.67
C MET A 133 -4.60 4.78 21.23
N THR A 134 -5.01 5.89 20.63
CA THR A 134 -5.47 5.94 19.22
C THR A 134 -4.37 5.47 18.28
N TYR A 135 -3.15 5.98 18.46
CA TYR A 135 -1.98 5.56 17.69
C TYR A 135 -1.70 4.06 17.86
N SER A 136 -1.62 3.58 19.10
CA SER A 136 -1.27 2.19 19.39
C SER A 136 -2.32 1.20 18.86
N ARG A 137 -3.63 1.49 19.02
CA ARG A 137 -4.71 0.66 18.46
C ARG A 137 -4.66 0.61 16.94
N SER A 138 -4.45 1.77 16.31
CA SER A 138 -4.38 1.86 14.85
C SER A 138 -3.17 1.14 14.28
N ARG A 139 -2.01 1.19 14.98
CA ARG A 139 -0.84 0.37 14.66
C ARG A 139 -1.09 -1.13 14.83
N ALA A 140 -1.83 -1.54 15.87
CA ALA A 140 -2.21 -2.93 16.07
C ALA A 140 -3.06 -3.46 14.90
N GLU A 141 -4.01 -2.67 14.39
CA GLU A 141 -4.80 -3.02 13.20
C GLU A 141 -3.96 -2.96 11.91
N SER A 142 -2.99 -2.05 11.81
CA SER A 142 -2.04 -2.01 10.68
C SER A 142 -1.17 -3.29 10.62
N VAL A 143 -0.67 -3.76 11.77
CA VAL A 143 0.03 -5.07 11.87
C VAL A 143 -0.85 -6.20 11.36
N LYS A 144 -2.13 -6.21 11.74
CA LYS A 144 -3.09 -7.23 11.32
C LYS A 144 -3.36 -7.16 9.81
N LEU A 145 -3.55 -5.97 9.25
CA LEU A 145 -3.72 -5.73 7.81
C LEU A 145 -2.54 -6.30 7.01
N ILE A 146 -1.32 -5.89 7.35
CA ILE A 146 -0.09 -6.34 6.66
C ILE A 146 0.15 -7.85 6.85
N SER A 147 -0.14 -8.39 8.04
CA SER A 147 -0.07 -9.84 8.29
C SER A 147 -1.09 -10.62 7.46
N GLY A 148 -2.31 -10.09 7.31
CA GLY A 148 -3.38 -10.66 6.51
C GLY A 148 -3.00 -10.71 5.04
N LEU A 149 -2.48 -9.61 4.49
CA LEU A 149 -1.96 -9.55 3.13
C LEU A 149 -0.82 -10.56 2.92
N ALA A 150 0.15 -10.60 3.84
CA ALA A 150 1.27 -11.55 3.77
C ALA A 150 0.82 -13.01 3.86
N ALA A 151 -0.28 -13.30 4.56
CA ALA A 151 -0.87 -14.65 4.63
C ALA A 151 -1.59 -15.05 3.35
N TRP A 152 -2.05 -14.08 2.56
CA TRP A 152 -2.77 -14.33 1.32
C TRP A 152 -1.96 -15.12 0.30
N VAL A 153 -0.63 -15.00 0.32
CA VAL A 153 0.30 -15.74 -0.56
C VAL A 153 0.09 -17.26 -0.56
N HIS A 154 -0.43 -17.82 0.55
CA HIS A 154 -0.69 -19.26 0.68
C HIS A 154 -2.09 -19.66 0.24
N ARG A 155 -2.98 -18.68 0.06
CA ARG A 155 -4.29 -18.90 -0.55
C ARG A 155 -4.03 -18.98 -2.05
N LYS A 156 -4.50 -20.03 -2.69
CA LYS A 156 -4.42 -20.16 -4.15
C LYS A 156 -5.47 -19.28 -4.86
N GLU A 157 -6.01 -18.30 -4.15
CA GLU A 157 -7.08 -17.41 -4.56
C GLU A 157 -6.51 -16.03 -4.94
N PRO A 158 -7.20 -15.27 -5.82
CA PRO A 158 -6.85 -13.89 -6.09
C PRO A 158 -6.92 -13.05 -4.79
N VAL A 159 -6.08 -12.02 -4.71
CA VAL A 159 -6.06 -11.12 -3.55
C VAL A 159 -7.32 -10.25 -3.56
N ASP A 160 -8.05 -10.23 -2.44
CA ASP A 160 -9.20 -9.34 -2.25
C ASP A 160 -8.72 -7.92 -1.88
N TRP A 161 -8.32 -7.18 -2.91
CA TRP A 161 -7.83 -5.81 -2.77
C TRP A 161 -8.90 -4.86 -2.19
N LYS A 162 -10.19 -5.09 -2.49
CA LYS A 162 -11.30 -4.25 -1.99
C LYS A 162 -11.44 -4.37 -0.48
N ARG A 163 -11.36 -5.60 0.04
CA ARG A 163 -11.34 -5.82 1.49
C ARG A 163 -10.18 -5.08 2.16
N HIS A 164 -8.97 -5.20 1.62
CA HIS A 164 -7.79 -4.54 2.19
C HIS A 164 -7.86 -3.01 2.10
N LEU A 165 -8.45 -2.46 1.02
CA LEU A 165 -8.75 -1.03 0.92
C LEU A 165 -9.71 -0.59 2.03
N GLY A 166 -10.84 -1.29 2.22
CA GLY A 166 -11.80 -0.96 3.27
C GLY A 166 -11.22 -1.07 4.68
N GLU A 167 -10.39 -2.09 4.95
CA GLU A 167 -9.64 -2.22 6.20
C GLU A 167 -8.68 -1.03 6.41
N THR A 168 -8.00 -0.56 5.35
CA THR A 168 -7.09 0.60 5.42
C THR A 168 -7.85 1.90 5.70
N GLU A 169 -8.95 2.15 4.99
CA GLU A 169 -9.80 3.33 5.17
C GLU A 169 -10.40 3.39 6.57
N ALA A 170 -10.81 2.25 7.13
CA ALA A 170 -11.29 2.15 8.50
C ALA A 170 -10.20 2.53 9.53
N ILE A 171 -8.93 2.17 9.30
CA ILE A 171 -7.82 2.58 10.17
C ILE A 171 -7.58 4.09 10.06
N ILE A 172 -7.58 4.65 8.85
CA ILE A 172 -7.43 6.10 8.63
C ILE A 172 -8.55 6.88 9.31
N ALA A 173 -9.79 6.40 9.22
CA ALA A 173 -10.94 7.04 9.87
C ALA A 173 -10.74 7.15 11.39
N LYS A 174 -10.23 6.09 12.03
CA LYS A 174 -9.92 6.07 13.48
C LYS A 174 -8.85 7.08 13.90
N PHE A 175 -7.88 7.36 13.02
CA PHE A 175 -6.90 8.42 13.27
C PHE A 175 -7.51 9.82 13.17
N LYS A 176 -8.44 10.04 12.23
CA LYS A 176 -9.07 11.36 12.00
C LYS A 176 -10.19 11.68 12.97
N GLN A 177 -10.88 10.65 13.44
CA GLN A 177 -11.98 10.72 14.38
C GLN A 177 -11.69 9.68 15.45
N PRO A 178 -10.90 10.01 16.50
CA PRO A 178 -10.78 9.12 17.64
C PRO A 178 -12.20 8.87 18.14
N GLU A 179 -12.64 7.61 18.07
CA GLU A 179 -13.94 7.24 18.60
C GLU A 179 -13.98 7.68 20.06
N GLU A 180 -14.94 8.51 20.43
CA GLU A 180 -15.40 8.60 21.82
C GLU A 180 -16.03 7.24 22.15
N GLU A 181 -15.22 6.20 22.26
CA GLU A 181 -15.61 5.01 23.01
C GLU A 181 -15.86 5.54 24.42
N VAL A 182 -17.13 5.80 24.72
CA VAL A 182 -17.61 6.06 26.06
C VAL A 182 -17.29 4.80 26.85
N PHE A 183 -16.07 4.78 27.42
CA PHE A 183 -15.68 3.82 28.43
C PHE A 183 -16.57 4.13 29.63
N LEU A 184 -17.77 3.56 29.63
CA LEU A 184 -18.63 3.46 30.79
C LEU A 184 -17.87 2.64 31.83
N LEU A 185 -16.98 3.31 32.57
CA LEU A 185 -16.58 2.86 33.90
C LEU A 185 -17.90 2.53 34.59
N LYS A 186 -18.09 1.25 34.96
CA LYS A 186 -19.29 0.83 35.66
C LYS A 186 -19.50 1.80 36.83
N PRO A 187 -20.66 2.48 36.94
CA PRO A 187 -20.89 3.54 37.93
C PRO A 187 -20.75 3.12 39.40
N ALA A 188 -20.45 1.86 39.68
CA ALA A 188 -20.35 1.31 41.03
C ALA A 188 -19.15 1.82 41.84
N ASP A 189 -18.12 2.39 41.19
CA ASP A 189 -16.86 2.79 41.87
C ASP A 189 -16.69 4.30 42.10
N LEU A 190 -17.62 5.14 41.61
CA LEU A 190 -17.55 6.60 41.79
C LEU A 190 -18.47 7.05 42.93
N ARG A 191 -17.90 7.35 44.09
CA ARG A 191 -18.63 8.03 45.18
C ARG A 191 -19.02 9.45 44.74
N PRO A 192 -20.30 9.85 44.86
CA PRO A 192 -20.75 11.19 44.46
C PRO A 192 -20.56 12.16 45.63
N THR A 193 -19.41 12.83 45.72
CA THR A 193 -19.19 13.85 46.78
C THR A 193 -18.44 15.10 46.32
N ALA A 194 -18.57 15.54 45.06
CA ALA A 194 -18.09 16.86 44.67
C ALA A 194 -19.11 17.61 43.80
N PRO A 195 -19.39 18.89 44.07
CA PRO A 195 -20.29 19.71 43.26
C PRO A 195 -19.71 19.92 41.86
N LEU A 196 -20.58 19.84 40.84
CA LEU A 196 -20.25 20.16 39.46
C LEU A 196 -19.77 21.62 39.38
N ILE A 197 -18.47 21.80 39.17
CA ILE A 197 -17.88 23.06 38.75
C ILE A 197 -18.09 23.15 37.24
N GLU A 198 -18.83 24.15 36.77
CA GLU A 198 -18.97 24.42 35.34
C GLU A 198 -17.59 24.61 34.71
N PRO A 199 -17.23 23.84 33.66
CA PRO A 199 -15.93 23.96 33.03
C PRO A 199 -15.88 25.31 32.29
N LYS A 200 -15.09 26.25 32.83
CA LYS A 200 -14.63 27.42 32.08
C LYS A 200 -13.86 26.90 30.87
N GLN A 201 -14.48 26.93 29.70
CA GLN A 201 -13.87 26.68 28.39
C GLN A 201 -12.72 27.68 28.18
N THR A 202 -11.55 27.33 28.68
CA THR A 202 -10.30 27.85 28.15
C THR A 202 -9.92 26.87 27.05
N ALA A 203 -10.03 27.31 25.79
CA ALA A 203 -9.58 26.54 24.64
C ALA A 203 -8.07 26.27 24.81
N ILE A 204 -7.75 25.10 25.36
CA ILE A 204 -6.42 24.52 25.35
C ILE A 204 -6.22 24.11 23.89
N ALA A 205 -5.25 24.72 23.20
CA ALA A 205 -4.86 24.24 21.89
C ALA A 205 -4.53 22.74 22.02
N PRO A 206 -5.09 21.86 21.18
CA PRO A 206 -4.84 20.43 21.26
C PRO A 206 -3.33 20.19 21.32
N CYS A 207 -2.92 19.31 22.23
CA CYS A 207 -1.53 19.02 22.48
C CYS A 207 -0.97 18.20 21.31
N GLU A 208 -0.49 18.90 20.27
CA GLU A 208 0.07 18.33 19.03
C GLU A 208 1.42 17.58 19.22
N PHE A 209 1.75 17.12 20.43
CA PHE A 209 3.06 16.55 20.74
C PHE A 209 3.36 15.27 19.96
N LEU A 210 2.33 14.47 19.67
CA LEU A 210 2.45 13.23 18.91
C LEU A 210 2.09 13.40 17.43
N ASN A 211 1.78 14.61 16.96
CA ASN A 211 1.46 14.85 15.56
C ASN A 211 2.52 14.29 14.60
N PRO A 212 3.84 14.46 14.85
CA PRO A 212 4.83 13.93 13.92
C PRO A 212 4.72 12.40 13.68
N ILE A 213 4.45 11.62 14.73
CA ILE A 213 4.34 10.15 14.59
C ILE A 213 2.97 9.73 14.05
N ILE A 214 1.91 10.50 14.34
CA ILE A 214 0.57 10.29 13.78
C ILE A 214 0.56 10.61 12.28
N GLU A 215 1.13 11.74 11.86
CA GLU A 215 1.26 12.13 10.45
C GLU A 215 2.09 11.13 9.65
N LEU A 216 3.16 10.59 10.25
CA LEU A 216 3.92 9.48 9.67
C LEU A 216 3.01 8.27 9.37
N ALA A 217 2.21 7.83 10.34
CA ALA A 217 1.30 6.71 10.17
C ALA A 217 0.20 7.00 9.14
N LEU A 218 -0.34 8.22 9.14
CA LEU A 218 -1.36 8.65 8.19
C LEU A 218 -0.83 8.72 6.76
N THR A 219 0.37 9.26 6.56
CA THR A 219 1.02 9.28 5.24
C THR A 219 1.24 7.86 4.74
N GLU A 220 1.74 6.97 5.60
CA GLU A 220 1.91 5.56 5.27
C GLU A 220 0.60 4.89 4.83
N LEU A 221 -0.46 5.05 5.61
CA LEU A 221 -1.76 4.45 5.31
C LEU A 221 -2.40 5.06 4.05
N ASN A 222 -2.19 6.35 3.78
CA ASN A 222 -2.66 6.97 2.54
C ASN A 222 -1.92 6.42 1.31
N ILE A 223 -0.60 6.21 1.41
CA ILE A 223 0.17 5.53 0.36
C ILE A 223 -0.43 4.15 0.11
N LEU A 224 -0.64 3.35 1.17
CA LEU A 224 -1.19 2.01 1.05
C LEU A 224 -2.62 1.99 0.46
N LYS A 225 -3.48 2.91 0.90
CA LYS A 225 -4.82 3.11 0.36
C LYS A 225 -4.77 3.38 -1.14
N ASN A 226 -3.92 4.30 -1.58
CA ASN A 226 -3.80 4.66 -2.99
C ASN A 226 -3.17 3.50 -3.81
N LEU A 227 -2.26 2.71 -3.24
CA LEU A 227 -1.71 1.51 -3.89
C LEU A 227 -2.82 0.48 -4.15
N PHE A 228 -3.65 0.18 -3.14
CA PHE A 228 -4.78 -0.74 -3.30
C PHE A 228 -5.83 -0.19 -4.28
N LYS A 229 -6.15 1.10 -4.19
CA LYS A 229 -7.08 1.76 -5.11
C LYS A 229 -6.60 1.68 -6.55
N THR A 230 -5.30 1.90 -6.80
CA THR A 230 -4.69 1.75 -8.12
C THR A 230 -4.79 0.31 -8.62
N GLN A 231 -4.46 -0.68 -7.80
CA GLN A 231 -4.56 -2.09 -8.18
C GLN A 231 -6.00 -2.53 -8.49
N ILE A 232 -6.99 -2.01 -7.74
CA ILE A 232 -8.41 -2.24 -8.05
C ILE A 232 -8.76 -1.58 -9.38
N GLY A 233 -8.38 -0.32 -9.57
CA GLY A 233 -8.61 0.41 -10.82
C GLY A 233 -7.97 -0.27 -12.03
N LEU A 234 -6.80 -0.89 -11.89
CA LEU A 234 -6.17 -1.68 -12.96
C LEU A 234 -6.98 -2.94 -13.28
N ASN A 235 -7.51 -3.62 -12.25
CA ASN A 235 -8.37 -4.78 -12.45
C ASN A 235 -9.71 -4.43 -13.10
N THR A 236 -10.17 -3.18 -12.97
CA THR A 236 -11.40 -2.66 -13.58
C THR A 236 -11.16 -1.75 -14.80
N CYS A 237 -9.90 -1.58 -15.22
CA CYS A 237 -9.45 -0.63 -16.25
C CYS A 237 -9.97 0.81 -16.12
N GLU A 238 -9.96 1.35 -14.89
CA GLU A 238 -10.28 2.75 -14.61
C GLU A 238 -9.04 3.65 -14.75
N LEU A 239 -8.77 4.16 -15.96
CA LEU A 239 -7.56 4.96 -16.26
C LEU A 239 -7.37 6.13 -15.27
N PHE A 240 -8.37 7.00 -15.14
CA PHE A 240 -8.26 8.22 -14.34
C PHE A 240 -8.10 7.92 -12.85
N THR A 241 -8.81 6.91 -12.34
CA THR A 241 -8.67 6.44 -10.95
C THR A 241 -7.23 6.02 -10.68
N CYS A 242 -6.64 5.22 -11.59
CA CYS A 242 -5.26 4.77 -11.48
C CYS A 242 -4.27 5.93 -11.57
N MET A 243 -4.42 6.79 -12.57
CA MET A 243 -3.52 7.92 -12.80
C MET A 243 -3.51 8.90 -11.61
N SER A 244 -4.70 9.26 -11.11
CA SER A 244 -4.84 10.13 -9.94
C SER A 244 -4.20 9.51 -8.69
N SER A 245 -4.46 8.22 -8.45
CA SER A 245 -3.92 7.52 -7.28
C SER A 245 -2.39 7.36 -7.37
N LEU A 246 -1.84 7.04 -8.54
CA LEU A 246 -0.39 6.99 -8.78
C LEU A 246 0.29 8.35 -8.56
N ALA A 247 -0.37 9.44 -8.98
CA ALA A 247 0.14 10.80 -8.77
C ALA A 247 0.16 11.16 -7.27
N LEU A 248 -0.88 10.79 -6.51
CA LEU A 248 -0.93 11.00 -5.06
C LEU A 248 0.16 10.23 -4.33
N ILE A 249 0.36 8.95 -4.65
CA ILE A 249 1.43 8.12 -4.08
C ILE A 249 2.79 8.77 -4.32
N ARG A 250 3.05 9.23 -5.54
CA ARG A 250 4.31 9.89 -5.91
C ARG A 250 4.52 11.15 -5.07
N SER A 251 3.49 11.99 -4.90
CA SER A 251 3.56 13.19 -4.08
C SER A 251 3.90 12.88 -2.62
N GLU A 252 3.20 11.90 -2.04
CA GLU A 252 3.38 11.48 -0.64
C GLU A 252 4.79 10.92 -0.39
N PHE A 253 5.30 10.07 -1.29
CA PHE A 253 6.68 9.58 -1.16
C PHE A 253 7.73 10.66 -1.38
N VAL A 254 7.53 11.61 -2.31
CA VAL A 254 8.51 12.69 -2.50
C VAL A 254 8.64 13.50 -1.22
N THR A 255 7.55 13.71 -0.50
CA THR A 255 7.55 14.33 0.83
C THR A 255 8.28 13.44 1.84
N ALA A 256 7.88 12.17 1.98
CA ALA A 256 8.45 11.25 2.97
C ALA A 256 9.94 10.93 2.73
N VAL A 257 10.39 10.80 1.47
CA VAL A 257 11.79 10.47 1.12
C VAL A 257 12.70 11.68 1.29
N LYS A 258 12.23 12.90 1.02
CA LYS A 258 13.00 14.12 1.31
C LYS A 258 13.31 14.24 2.80
N GLU A 259 12.37 13.86 3.66
CA GLU A 259 12.55 13.87 5.12
C GLU A 259 13.54 12.79 5.58
N VAL A 260 13.42 11.56 5.05
CA VAL A 260 14.35 10.46 5.35
C VAL A 260 15.79 10.76 4.90
N GLN A 261 15.97 11.37 3.72
CA GLN A 261 17.32 11.69 3.19
C GLN A 261 18.00 12.84 3.92
N MET A 262 17.23 13.82 4.42
CA MET A 262 17.78 14.92 5.23
C MET A 262 18.24 14.45 6.62
N ALA A 263 17.62 13.40 7.18
CA ALA A 263 17.96 12.85 8.48
C ALA A 263 19.28 12.04 8.49
N ASP A 264 19.65 11.41 7.38
CA ASP A 264 20.85 10.55 7.27
C ASP A 264 22.13 11.33 6.82
N GLY A 265 22.06 12.65 6.65
CA GLY A 265 23.23 13.50 6.32
C GLY A 265 23.92 13.19 4.98
N GLY A 266 23.30 12.36 4.14
CA GLY A 266 23.80 11.95 2.83
C GLY A 266 23.58 13.02 1.76
N SER A 267 24.60 13.29 0.95
CA SER A 267 24.51 14.22 -0.18
C SER A 267 23.34 13.87 -1.09
N ALA A 268 22.48 14.86 -1.39
CA ALA A 268 21.32 14.76 -2.27
C ALA A 268 21.70 14.24 -3.66
N GLN A 269 21.65 12.92 -3.84
CA GLN A 269 21.79 12.31 -5.16
C GLN A 269 20.45 12.43 -5.87
N LYS A 270 20.38 13.40 -6.79
CA LYS A 270 19.23 13.68 -7.64
C LYS A 270 18.94 12.48 -8.56
N SER A 271 18.12 11.54 -8.11
CA SER A 271 17.43 10.59 -8.98
C SER A 271 15.92 10.73 -8.74
N PHE A 272 15.22 11.25 -9.73
CA PHE A 272 13.78 11.55 -9.71
C PHE A 272 12.87 10.31 -9.82
N PHE A 273 13.47 9.12 -9.76
CA PHE A 273 12.80 7.82 -9.89
C PHE A 273 13.37 6.84 -8.85
N PHE A 274 12.48 6.06 -8.23
CA PHE A 274 12.77 5.11 -7.14
C PHE A 274 13.81 4.03 -7.48
N SER A 275 14.20 3.92 -8.75
CA SER A 275 15.18 2.97 -9.28
C SER A 275 16.60 3.07 -8.70
N GLN A 276 16.90 4.09 -7.88
CA GLN A 276 18.17 4.19 -7.14
C GLN A 276 18.08 3.85 -5.65
N ILE A 277 16.94 3.37 -5.17
CA ILE A 277 16.91 2.59 -3.93
C ILE A 277 17.45 1.18 -4.23
N THR A 278 18.69 1.10 -4.71
CA THR A 278 19.33 -0.18 -5.07
C THR A 278 19.99 -0.85 -3.89
N LYS A 279 19.97 -0.21 -2.72
CA LYS A 279 20.35 -0.84 -1.45
C LYS A 279 19.22 -0.64 -0.45
N PRO A 280 18.51 -1.70 -0.03
CA PRO A 280 17.60 -1.58 1.09
C PRO A 280 18.42 -1.09 2.28
N SER A 281 18.20 0.15 2.72
CA SER A 281 18.58 0.51 4.08
C SER A 281 17.87 -0.47 5.01
N PRO A 282 18.58 -1.23 5.86
CA PRO A 282 17.95 -2.24 6.71
C PRO A 282 16.90 -1.66 7.66
N LYS A 283 16.83 -0.33 7.80
CA LYS A 283 15.95 0.39 8.73
C LYS A 283 14.47 0.40 8.30
N ASN A 284 14.13 0.54 7.01
CA ASN A 284 12.74 0.82 6.54
C ASN A 284 12.24 -0.12 5.43
N LYS A 285 12.27 -1.43 5.68
CA LYS A 285 11.91 -2.47 4.70
C LYS A 285 10.47 -2.39 4.17
N LEU A 286 9.53 -1.96 5.01
CA LEU A 286 8.12 -1.82 4.61
C LEU A 286 7.93 -0.67 3.60
N ILE A 287 8.59 0.47 3.81
CA ILE A 287 8.54 1.60 2.88
C ILE A 287 9.13 1.22 1.52
N TYR A 288 10.21 0.46 1.51
CA TYR A 288 10.75 -0.09 0.27
C TYR A 288 9.81 -1.06 -0.43
N TRP A 289 9.06 -1.87 0.33
CA TRP A 289 8.02 -2.71 -0.25
C TRP A 289 6.90 -1.87 -0.88
N TYR A 290 6.49 -0.75 -0.28
CA TYR A 290 5.53 0.17 -0.90
C TYR A 290 6.06 0.80 -2.19
N ALA A 291 7.35 1.16 -2.23
CA ALA A 291 7.97 1.72 -3.44
C ALA A 291 8.02 0.68 -4.57
N GLU A 292 8.39 -0.57 -4.29
CA GLU A 292 8.32 -1.65 -5.29
C GLU A 292 6.89 -1.94 -5.73
N PHE A 293 5.92 -1.83 -4.83
CA PHE A 293 4.52 -1.97 -5.21
C PHE A 293 4.12 -0.86 -6.18
N TYR A 294 4.47 0.39 -5.87
CA TYR A 294 4.24 1.52 -6.76
C TYR A 294 4.87 1.31 -8.15
N ASP A 295 6.13 0.89 -8.22
CA ASP A 295 6.84 0.64 -9.48
C ASP A 295 6.17 -0.47 -10.30
N LEU A 296 5.76 -1.56 -9.65
CA LEU A 296 4.99 -2.62 -10.31
C LEU A 296 3.66 -2.11 -10.86
N LEU A 297 2.92 -1.31 -10.09
CA LEU A 297 1.63 -0.74 -10.53
C LEU A 297 1.80 0.26 -11.66
N LEU A 298 2.88 1.06 -11.65
CA LEU A 298 3.21 1.96 -12.74
C LEU A 298 3.49 1.18 -14.03
N ALA A 299 4.25 0.09 -13.95
CA ALA A 299 4.51 -0.77 -15.09
C ALA A 299 3.24 -1.45 -15.64
N LYS A 300 2.33 -1.88 -14.75
CA LYS A 300 1.02 -2.41 -15.13
C LYS A 300 0.15 -1.35 -15.79
N PHE A 301 0.13 -0.14 -15.24
CA PHE A 301 -0.56 1.00 -15.80
C PHE A 301 -0.08 1.30 -17.22
N SER A 302 1.23 1.39 -17.44
CA SER A 302 1.81 1.58 -18.77
C SER A 302 1.36 0.48 -19.74
N LEU A 303 1.35 -0.78 -19.31
CA LEU A 303 0.94 -1.90 -20.16
C LEU A 303 -0.57 -1.89 -20.48
N TYR A 304 -1.42 -1.78 -19.46
CA TYR A 304 -2.89 -1.91 -19.62
C TYR A 304 -3.51 -0.73 -20.33
N PHE A 305 -2.87 0.43 -20.25
CA PHE A 305 -3.32 1.65 -20.89
C PHE A 305 -2.39 2.11 -22.01
N ALA A 306 -1.50 1.26 -22.51
CA ALA A 306 -0.53 1.61 -23.57
C ALA A 306 -1.21 2.22 -24.80
N ASN A 307 -2.33 1.64 -25.23
CA ASN A 307 -3.09 2.14 -26.36
C ASN A 307 -3.69 3.51 -26.07
N ALA A 308 -4.34 3.68 -24.92
CA ALA A 308 -4.93 4.95 -24.50
C ALA A 308 -3.84 6.04 -24.39
N ILE A 309 -2.76 5.77 -23.67
CA ILE A 309 -1.63 6.69 -23.51
C ILE A 309 -1.05 7.04 -24.89
N GLY A 310 -0.88 6.07 -25.79
CA GLY A 310 -0.41 6.31 -27.15
C GLY A 310 -1.33 7.18 -28.00
N THR A 311 -2.64 7.20 -27.74
CA THR A 311 -3.61 8.04 -28.45
C THR A 311 -3.63 9.48 -27.94
N TYR A 312 -3.49 9.70 -26.63
CA TYR A 312 -3.68 11.02 -26.02
C TYR A 312 -2.41 11.74 -25.58
N CYS A 313 -1.26 11.06 -25.59
CA CYS A 313 0.03 11.66 -25.21
C CYS A 313 0.96 11.81 -26.42
N GLU A 314 1.90 12.76 -26.34
CA GLU A 314 2.92 12.92 -27.38
C GLU A 314 3.86 11.72 -27.39
N SER A 315 4.39 11.36 -28.58
CA SER A 315 5.30 10.21 -28.71
C SER A 315 6.51 10.28 -27.77
N SER A 316 6.99 11.49 -27.46
CA SER A 316 8.11 11.69 -26.51
C SER A 316 7.73 11.40 -25.05
N GLU A 317 6.46 11.57 -24.68
CA GLU A 317 5.92 11.27 -23.35
C GLU A 317 5.61 9.78 -23.23
N VAL A 318 5.01 9.20 -24.27
CA VAL A 318 4.77 7.75 -24.38
C VAL A 318 6.08 6.99 -24.23
N GLN A 319 7.13 7.43 -24.93
CA GLN A 319 8.46 6.83 -24.83
C GLN A 319 9.01 6.90 -23.40
N LYS A 320 8.89 8.05 -22.73
CA LYS A 320 9.30 8.18 -21.31
C LYS A 320 8.53 7.23 -20.40
N ILE A 321 7.24 7.00 -20.64
CA ILE A 321 6.38 6.10 -19.84
C ILE A 321 6.72 4.62 -20.12
N HIS A 322 7.06 4.28 -21.36
CA HIS A 322 7.41 2.91 -21.78
C HIS A 322 8.85 2.52 -21.45
N GLU A 323 9.75 3.49 -21.37
CA GLU A 323 11.17 3.31 -21.05
C GLU A 323 11.49 3.50 -19.56
N VAL A 324 10.48 3.67 -18.69
CA VAL A 324 10.70 3.72 -17.24
C VAL A 324 11.37 2.42 -16.79
N ASP A 325 12.67 2.47 -16.55
CA ASP A 325 13.44 1.36 -16.01
C ASP A 325 13.26 1.31 -14.47
N ASN A 326 12.17 0.68 -14.06
CA ASN A 326 11.84 0.39 -12.67
C ASN A 326 11.96 -1.12 -12.36
N GLY A 327 12.73 -1.86 -13.17
CA GLY A 327 12.82 -3.32 -13.07
C GLY A 327 11.62 -4.09 -13.63
N HIS A 328 10.56 -3.41 -14.09
CA HIS A 328 9.34 -3.99 -14.62
C HIS A 328 8.98 -3.44 -16.02
N ASN A 329 9.74 -3.78 -17.07
CA ASN A 329 9.38 -3.39 -18.44
C ASN A 329 8.54 -4.47 -19.14
N PHE A 330 7.23 -4.49 -18.88
CA PHE A 330 6.33 -5.49 -19.47
C PHE A 330 6.10 -5.28 -20.98
N ILE A 331 6.01 -4.03 -21.43
CA ILE A 331 5.81 -3.71 -22.86
C ILE A 331 6.99 -4.25 -23.68
N ASN A 332 8.23 -3.91 -23.29
CA ASN A 332 9.40 -4.38 -24.01
C ASN A 332 9.52 -5.91 -23.98
N ARG A 333 9.17 -6.56 -22.86
CA ARG A 333 9.10 -8.03 -22.80
C ARG A 333 8.10 -8.62 -23.81
N CYS A 334 6.91 -8.03 -23.93
CA CYS A 334 5.92 -8.45 -24.92
C CYS A 334 6.42 -8.23 -26.35
N VAL A 335 7.01 -7.07 -26.65
CA VAL A 335 7.56 -6.72 -27.97
C VAL A 335 8.70 -7.65 -28.35
N GLU A 336 9.66 -7.87 -27.45
CA GLU A 336 10.77 -8.79 -27.68
C GLU A 336 10.30 -10.22 -27.90
N PHE A 337 9.34 -10.69 -27.09
CA PHE A 337 8.77 -12.02 -27.24
C PHE A 337 8.09 -12.15 -28.61
N TYR A 338 7.20 -11.22 -28.95
CA TYR A 338 6.48 -11.19 -30.24
C TYR A 338 7.45 -11.24 -31.43
N LYS A 339 8.47 -10.37 -31.44
CA LYS A 339 9.50 -10.32 -32.50
C LYS A 339 10.33 -11.61 -32.60
N LYS A 340 10.63 -12.25 -31.46
CA LYS A 340 11.46 -13.47 -31.42
C LYS A 340 10.67 -14.74 -31.76
N SER A 341 9.41 -14.82 -31.33
CA SER A 341 8.59 -16.01 -31.47
C SER A 341 7.93 -16.12 -32.84
N ASN A 342 7.91 -15.05 -33.64
CA ASN A 342 7.09 -14.93 -34.85
C ASN A 342 5.61 -15.22 -34.51
N ALA A 343 5.14 -14.74 -33.35
CA ALA A 343 3.72 -14.78 -33.05
C ALA A 343 2.98 -13.94 -34.09
N PHE A 344 1.87 -14.48 -34.57
CA PHE A 344 0.99 -13.80 -35.50
C PHE A 344 0.26 -12.65 -34.81
N TYR A 345 -0.17 -12.87 -33.56
CA TYR A 345 -0.86 -11.86 -32.75
C TYR A 345 -0.56 -12.07 -31.27
N LEU A 346 -0.47 -10.99 -30.51
CA LEU A 346 -0.42 -11.04 -29.05
C LEU A 346 -1.37 -9.98 -28.50
N ALA A 347 -2.28 -10.36 -27.62
CA ALA A 347 -3.26 -9.46 -27.06
C ALA A 347 -3.49 -9.69 -25.58
N ILE A 348 -3.71 -8.59 -24.86
CA ILE A 348 -4.30 -8.62 -23.53
C ILE A 348 -5.73 -8.08 -23.67
N VAL A 349 -6.68 -8.84 -23.14
CA VAL A 349 -8.10 -8.49 -23.11
C VAL A 349 -8.65 -8.49 -21.70
N GLN A 350 -9.70 -7.73 -21.48
CA GLN A 350 -10.38 -7.68 -20.18
C GLN A 350 -11.85 -8.06 -20.31
N SER A 351 -12.37 -8.89 -19.41
CA SER A 351 -13.80 -9.25 -19.35
C SER A 351 -14.66 -8.09 -18.89
N ARG A 352 -15.82 -7.94 -19.52
CA ARG A 352 -16.92 -7.05 -19.08
C ARG A 352 -18.08 -7.79 -18.41
N THR A 353 -17.95 -9.09 -18.11
CA THR A 353 -19.09 -9.94 -17.72
C THR A 353 -19.71 -9.67 -16.35
N GLU A 354 -19.02 -9.00 -15.42
CA GLU A 354 -19.52 -8.72 -14.05
C GLU A 354 -19.48 -7.24 -13.63
N GLY A 355 -19.16 -6.32 -14.55
CA GLY A 355 -19.30 -4.89 -14.30
C GLY A 355 -20.77 -4.47 -14.37
N PRO A 356 -21.21 -3.42 -13.67
CA PRO A 356 -22.50 -2.82 -13.98
C PRO A 356 -22.47 -2.49 -15.47
N ARG A 357 -23.49 -2.93 -16.22
CA ARG A 357 -23.88 -2.20 -17.43
C ARG A 357 -24.24 -0.81 -16.91
N TYR A 358 -23.27 0.08 -16.83
CA TYR A 358 -23.44 1.38 -16.20
C TYR A 358 -24.37 2.20 -17.10
N ASN A 359 -25.68 2.04 -16.88
CA ASN A 359 -26.69 3.05 -17.18
C ASN A 359 -26.51 4.17 -16.14
N SER A 360 -25.35 4.82 -16.15
CA SER A 360 -25.17 6.07 -15.44
C SER A 360 -26.02 7.13 -16.15
N PRO A 361 -26.74 8.00 -15.44
CA PRO A 361 -27.42 9.15 -16.05
C PRO A 361 -26.44 10.20 -16.59
N PHE A 362 -25.14 9.94 -16.51
CA PHE A 362 -24.08 10.63 -17.24
C PHE A 362 -23.63 9.73 -18.39
N ASP A 363 -24.32 9.85 -19.53
CA ASP A 363 -23.82 9.46 -20.85
C ASP A 363 -22.56 10.30 -21.15
N VAL A 364 -21.43 9.87 -20.62
CA VAL A 364 -20.13 10.41 -21.04
C VAL A 364 -19.34 9.24 -21.60
N GLU A 365 -19.40 9.14 -22.93
CA GLU A 365 -18.61 8.25 -23.79
C GLU A 365 -17.08 8.39 -23.59
N GLU A 366 -16.61 9.31 -22.75
CA GLU A 366 -15.19 9.69 -22.59
C GLU A 366 -14.45 9.01 -21.41
N LEU A 367 -15.11 8.18 -20.59
CA LEU A 367 -14.49 7.62 -19.38
C LEU A 367 -13.91 6.20 -19.54
N TYR A 368 -14.18 5.53 -20.66
CA TYR A 368 -13.65 4.21 -20.98
C TYR A 368 -12.81 4.27 -22.26
N PHE A 369 -11.49 4.29 -22.13
CA PHE A 369 -10.55 4.22 -23.26
C PHE A 369 -10.39 2.80 -23.82
N ALA A 370 -11.49 2.06 -23.97
CA ALA A 370 -11.51 1.02 -24.99
C ALA A 370 -11.79 1.76 -26.31
N PRO A 371 -10.88 1.73 -27.30
CA PRO A 371 -11.08 2.47 -28.54
C PRO A 371 -12.38 1.98 -29.19
N ARG A 372 -13.43 2.82 -29.17
CA ARG A 372 -14.51 2.69 -30.13
C ARG A 372 -13.96 3.29 -31.41
N GLY A 373 -13.70 2.44 -32.41
CA GLY A 373 -13.59 2.92 -33.77
C GLY A 373 -14.89 3.66 -34.10
N GLU A 374 -14.77 4.87 -34.63
CA GLU A 374 -15.92 5.58 -35.18
C GLU A 374 -16.51 4.69 -36.28
N GLU A 375 -17.79 4.31 -36.13
CA GLU A 375 -18.68 3.61 -37.08
C GLU A 375 -19.05 2.12 -36.88
N ASP A 376 -18.56 1.38 -35.87
CA ASP A 376 -18.96 -0.04 -35.78
C ASP A 376 -20.27 -0.31 -35.03
N GLN A 377 -21.21 -0.85 -35.81
CA GLN A 377 -22.49 -1.40 -35.43
C GLN A 377 -22.33 -2.50 -34.36
N GLN A 378 -22.99 -2.31 -33.22
CA GLN A 378 -23.77 -3.33 -32.50
C GLN A 378 -23.15 -4.72 -32.18
N ASP A 379 -21.83 -4.90 -32.22
CA ASP A 379 -21.17 -6.07 -31.64
C ASP A 379 -20.59 -5.69 -30.27
N ASP A 380 -21.37 -5.97 -29.22
CA ASP A 380 -20.96 -5.89 -27.81
C ASP A 380 -19.85 -6.92 -27.54
N TYR A 381 -18.61 -6.60 -27.91
CA TYR A 381 -17.45 -7.41 -27.57
C TYR A 381 -17.33 -7.48 -26.03
N LEU A 382 -17.57 -8.68 -25.47
CA LEU A 382 -17.46 -8.92 -24.02
C LEU A 382 -16.01 -8.80 -23.51
N TYR A 383 -15.03 -8.82 -24.42
CA TYR A 383 -13.61 -8.79 -24.13
C TYR A 383 -12.89 -7.70 -24.96
N PRO A 384 -12.96 -6.41 -24.57
CA PRO A 384 -12.15 -5.36 -25.18
C PRO A 384 -10.64 -5.63 -25.12
N LEU A 385 -9.93 -5.22 -26.17
CA LEU A 385 -8.46 -5.24 -26.25
C LEU A 385 -7.87 -4.07 -25.46
N ILE A 386 -7.05 -4.37 -24.45
CA ILE A 386 -6.34 -3.35 -23.66
C ILE A 386 -4.89 -3.16 -24.12
N PHE A 387 -4.29 -4.22 -24.69
CA PHE A 387 -2.96 -4.19 -25.30
C PHE A 387 -2.92 -5.15 -26.49
N ARG A 388 -2.22 -4.79 -27.58
CA ARG A 388 -2.03 -5.69 -28.72
C ARG A 388 -0.70 -5.49 -29.44
N LEU A 389 -0.23 -6.56 -30.07
CA LEU A 389 0.86 -6.60 -31.03
C LEU A 389 0.42 -7.39 -32.28
N PRO A 390 0.65 -6.89 -33.50
CA PRO A 390 1.33 -5.62 -33.80
C PRO A 390 0.53 -4.41 -33.29
N SER A 391 1.22 -3.42 -32.73
CA SER A 391 0.57 -2.24 -32.15
C SER A 391 0.34 -1.19 -33.25
N PRO A 392 -0.85 -0.54 -33.27
CA PRO A 392 -1.13 0.54 -34.22
C PRO A 392 -0.31 1.80 -33.94
N THR A 393 0.27 1.95 -32.74
CA THR A 393 1.01 3.13 -32.30
C THR A 393 2.52 2.94 -32.22
N HIS A 394 3.02 1.69 -32.35
CA HIS A 394 4.46 1.43 -32.38
C HIS A 394 4.98 1.30 -33.82
N ASN A 395 5.83 2.23 -34.24
CA ASN A 395 6.47 2.30 -35.57
C ASN A 395 7.48 1.17 -35.87
N ASP A 396 7.59 0.18 -34.98
CA ASP A 396 8.61 -0.88 -35.02
C ASP A 396 8.12 -2.16 -35.72
N HIS A 397 6.89 -2.13 -36.25
CA HIS A 397 6.25 -3.22 -36.98
C HIS A 397 6.31 -2.97 -38.49
N ARG A 398 6.39 -4.01 -39.32
CA ARG A 398 6.37 -3.83 -40.77
C ARG A 398 4.95 -3.43 -41.16
N HIS A 399 4.79 -2.40 -42.00
CA HIS A 399 3.48 -1.97 -42.52
C HIS A 399 2.68 -3.13 -43.15
N GLU A 400 3.38 -4.11 -43.73
CA GLU A 400 2.83 -5.36 -44.28
C GLU A 400 2.08 -6.22 -43.23
N ASP A 401 2.45 -6.15 -41.95
CA ASP A 401 1.81 -6.89 -40.85
C ASP A 401 0.42 -6.30 -40.48
N LEU A 402 0.14 -5.04 -40.85
CA LEU A 402 -1.11 -4.34 -40.53
C LEU A 402 -2.11 -4.33 -41.70
N GLU A 403 -1.64 -4.35 -42.95
CA GLU A 403 -2.48 -4.27 -44.16
C GLU A 403 -3.14 -5.60 -44.54
N TYR A 404 -2.67 -6.74 -44.02
CA TYR A 404 -3.19 -8.08 -44.37
C TYR A 404 -4.42 -8.53 -43.56
N PHE A 405 -4.96 -7.68 -42.68
CA PHE A 405 -5.84 -8.13 -41.60
C PHE A 405 -7.22 -7.47 -41.57
N ASP A 406 -8.25 -8.32 -41.56
CA ASP A 406 -9.53 -7.99 -40.93
C ASP A 406 -9.35 -8.08 -39.39
N GLN A 407 -9.21 -6.91 -38.75
CA GLN A 407 -8.99 -6.82 -37.30
C GLN A 407 -10.14 -7.44 -36.50
N ASP A 408 -11.36 -7.42 -37.06
CA ASP A 408 -12.55 -7.98 -36.41
C ASP A 408 -12.47 -9.50 -36.33
N ASP A 409 -11.91 -10.15 -37.36
CA ASP A 409 -11.79 -11.59 -37.42
C ASP A 409 -10.84 -12.17 -36.37
N VAL A 410 -9.76 -11.45 -36.08
CA VAL A 410 -8.81 -11.80 -35.02
C VAL A 410 -9.40 -11.51 -33.65
N HIS A 411 -10.09 -10.38 -33.47
CA HIS A 411 -10.76 -10.06 -32.21
C HIS A 411 -11.81 -11.12 -31.87
N ARG A 412 -12.68 -11.48 -32.83
CA ARG A 412 -13.67 -12.58 -32.68
C ARG A 412 -13.01 -13.90 -32.29
N MET A 413 -11.82 -14.19 -32.81
CA MET A 413 -11.07 -15.38 -32.45
C MET A 413 -10.54 -15.33 -31.01
N VAL A 414 -10.00 -14.19 -30.59
CA VAL A 414 -9.55 -13.97 -29.21
C VAL A 414 -10.72 -14.10 -28.24
N ASP A 415 -11.84 -13.42 -28.51
CA ASP A 415 -13.08 -13.49 -27.72
C ASP A 415 -13.58 -14.94 -27.60
N GLY A 416 -13.68 -15.66 -28.73
CA GLY A 416 -14.10 -17.05 -28.77
C GLY A 416 -13.16 -17.98 -28.00
N PHE A 417 -11.84 -17.76 -28.07
CA PHE A 417 -10.85 -18.53 -27.33
C PHE A 417 -10.98 -18.29 -25.82
N VAL A 418 -11.05 -17.04 -25.37
CA VAL A 418 -11.22 -16.71 -23.94
C VAL A 418 -12.49 -17.35 -23.40
N ARG A 419 -13.63 -17.20 -24.10
CA ARG A 419 -14.92 -17.74 -23.68
C ARG A 419 -14.92 -19.25 -23.53
N LYS A 420 -14.40 -19.95 -24.55
CA LYS A 420 -14.49 -21.41 -24.60
C LYS A 420 -13.41 -22.10 -23.77
N GLN A 421 -12.25 -21.45 -23.59
CA GLN A 421 -11.06 -22.11 -23.07
C GLN A 421 -10.56 -21.55 -21.74
N LEU A 422 -10.85 -20.30 -21.39
CA LEU A 422 -10.23 -19.66 -20.21
C LEU A 422 -11.19 -19.32 -19.08
N ILE A 423 -12.45 -18.92 -19.35
CA ILE A 423 -13.41 -18.49 -18.31
C ILE A 423 -13.68 -19.59 -17.26
N GLY A 424 -13.81 -20.84 -17.72
CA GLY A 424 -14.13 -21.97 -16.84
C GLY A 424 -12.96 -22.51 -16.01
N ILE A 425 -11.74 -21.99 -16.22
CA ILE A 425 -10.55 -22.46 -15.52
C ILE A 425 -10.50 -21.77 -14.14
N PRO A 426 -10.53 -22.52 -13.02
CA PRO A 426 -10.39 -21.92 -11.70
C PRO A 426 -9.05 -21.20 -11.58
N TYR A 427 -9.02 -20.09 -10.84
CA TYR A 427 -7.84 -19.24 -10.73
C TYR A 427 -6.58 -20.01 -10.30
N GLU A 428 -6.73 -21.01 -9.42
CA GLU A 428 -5.63 -21.87 -8.94
C GLU A 428 -4.94 -22.67 -10.06
N TYR A 429 -5.66 -22.94 -11.15
CA TYR A 429 -5.22 -23.76 -12.28
C TYR A 429 -5.01 -22.93 -13.54
N SER A 430 -4.88 -21.60 -13.41
CA SER A 430 -4.64 -20.65 -14.52
C SER A 430 -3.22 -20.78 -15.13
N GLY A 431 -2.86 -21.98 -15.56
CA GLY A 431 -1.73 -22.22 -16.45
C GLY A 431 -2.03 -21.78 -17.88
N ALA A 432 -1.01 -21.81 -18.74
CA ALA A 432 -1.22 -21.54 -20.16
C ALA A 432 -1.96 -22.70 -20.82
N THR A 433 -3.08 -22.38 -21.46
CA THR A 433 -3.88 -23.28 -22.29
C THR A 433 -3.44 -23.14 -23.74
N LYS A 434 -3.33 -24.26 -24.46
CA LYS A 434 -3.02 -24.32 -25.89
C LYS A 434 -4.18 -24.95 -26.66
N VAL A 435 -4.62 -24.32 -27.73
CA VAL A 435 -5.63 -24.87 -28.65
C VAL A 435 -5.21 -24.62 -30.09
N TYR A 436 -5.22 -25.68 -30.89
CA TYR A 436 -5.07 -25.60 -32.35
C TYR A 436 -6.44 -25.70 -33.03
N THR A 437 -6.67 -24.86 -34.02
CA THR A 437 -7.90 -24.86 -34.83
C THR A 437 -7.54 -25.11 -36.29
N SER A 438 -7.85 -26.32 -36.79
CA SER A 438 -7.58 -26.72 -38.17
C SER A 438 -8.38 -25.92 -39.22
N MET A 439 -9.55 -25.39 -38.87
CA MET A 439 -10.39 -24.61 -39.79
C MET A 439 -9.75 -23.30 -40.25
N ARG A 440 -8.89 -22.70 -39.42
CA ARG A 440 -8.19 -21.45 -39.71
C ARG A 440 -6.67 -21.64 -39.78
N ASP A 441 -6.21 -22.88 -39.60
CA ASP A 441 -4.81 -23.24 -39.40
C ASP A 441 -4.07 -22.32 -38.43
N VAL A 442 -4.58 -22.20 -37.19
CA VAL A 442 -4.01 -21.33 -36.15
C VAL A 442 -3.86 -22.05 -34.82
N THR A 443 -2.80 -21.72 -34.10
CA THR A 443 -2.58 -22.17 -32.72
C THR A 443 -2.67 -20.98 -31.77
N ALA A 444 -3.61 -21.03 -30.82
CA ALA A 444 -3.75 -20.05 -29.76
C ALA A 444 -3.20 -20.59 -28.44
N TYR A 445 -2.43 -19.76 -27.75
CA TYR A 445 -2.03 -19.92 -26.35
C TYR A 445 -2.68 -18.83 -25.54
N GLY A 446 -3.06 -19.11 -24.29
CA GLY A 446 -3.44 -18.03 -23.40
C GLY A 446 -3.61 -18.47 -21.97
N ALA A 447 -3.66 -17.48 -21.08
CA ALA A 447 -3.93 -17.70 -19.68
C ALA A 447 -4.66 -16.50 -19.09
N ARG A 448 -5.31 -16.76 -17.96
CA ARG A 448 -5.85 -15.72 -17.09
C ARG A 448 -4.69 -15.04 -16.33
N LEU A 449 -4.44 -13.77 -16.65
CA LEU A 449 -3.43 -12.94 -15.99
C LEU A 449 -3.92 -12.48 -14.63
N GLU A 450 -5.14 -11.96 -14.54
CA GLU A 450 -5.78 -11.50 -13.30
C GLU A 450 -7.25 -11.93 -13.28
N LEU A 451 -8.06 -11.47 -12.32
CA LEU A 451 -9.45 -11.91 -12.22
C LEU A 451 -10.18 -11.72 -13.55
N ASP A 452 -10.12 -10.56 -14.18
CA ASP A 452 -10.84 -10.33 -15.43
C ASP A 452 -9.93 -10.03 -16.61
N THR A 453 -8.64 -10.32 -16.50
CA THR A 453 -7.65 -9.97 -17.52
C THR A 453 -7.00 -11.24 -18.08
N TYR A 454 -6.92 -11.34 -19.41
CA TYR A 454 -6.44 -12.52 -20.12
C TYR A 454 -5.38 -12.13 -21.14
N LEU A 455 -4.35 -12.97 -21.28
CA LEU A 455 -3.35 -12.88 -22.34
C LEU A 455 -3.64 -13.98 -23.37
N VAL A 456 -3.61 -13.61 -24.65
CA VAL A 456 -3.74 -14.52 -25.77
C VAL A 456 -2.59 -14.27 -26.76
N VAL A 457 -1.93 -15.35 -27.20
CA VAL A 457 -0.89 -15.34 -28.22
C VAL A 457 -1.32 -16.30 -29.32
N ILE A 458 -1.38 -15.82 -30.56
CA ILE A 458 -1.80 -16.59 -31.72
C ILE A 458 -0.59 -16.79 -32.63
N TYR A 459 -0.50 -17.99 -33.20
CA TYR A 459 0.45 -18.38 -34.23
C TYR A 459 -0.31 -18.90 -35.44
N GLU A 460 0.25 -18.69 -36.62
CA GLU A 460 -0.16 -19.39 -37.83
C GLU A 460 0.40 -20.82 -37.83
N GLY A 461 -0.40 -21.77 -38.30
CA GLY A 461 -0.06 -23.19 -38.37
C GLY A 461 -0.26 -23.98 -37.07
N SER A 462 -0.10 -25.30 -37.20
CA SER A 462 -0.14 -26.28 -36.10
C SER A 462 1.19 -26.45 -35.35
N ALA A 463 2.31 -26.10 -36.00
CA ALA A 463 3.67 -26.40 -35.54
C ALA A 463 4.37 -25.14 -35.04
N VAL A 464 4.11 -24.77 -33.78
CA VAL A 464 4.92 -23.73 -33.11
C VAL A 464 6.25 -24.35 -32.68
N ASN A 465 7.36 -23.70 -33.02
CA ASN A 465 8.70 -24.13 -32.59
C ASN A 465 8.92 -23.83 -31.09
N GLU A 466 8.27 -24.63 -30.24
CA GLU A 466 8.30 -24.51 -28.77
C GLU A 466 9.72 -24.63 -28.18
N LYS A 467 10.67 -25.19 -28.93
CA LYS A 467 12.06 -25.38 -28.48
C LYS A 467 12.87 -24.08 -28.41
N LYS A 468 12.50 -23.05 -29.18
CA LYS A 468 13.28 -21.80 -29.26
C LYS A 468 12.63 -20.66 -28.46
N HIS A 469 11.31 -20.54 -28.52
CA HIS A 469 10.53 -19.52 -27.81
C HIS A 469 9.25 -20.15 -27.26
N ASN A 470 9.27 -20.56 -25.99
CA ASN A 470 8.15 -21.28 -25.38
C ASN A 470 7.04 -20.30 -24.93
N PRO A 471 5.86 -20.30 -25.58
CA PRO A 471 4.78 -19.38 -25.22
C PRO A 471 4.22 -19.65 -23.83
N VAL A 472 4.20 -20.92 -23.39
CA VAL A 472 3.73 -21.32 -22.05
C VAL A 472 4.62 -20.71 -20.97
N GLU A 473 5.94 -20.77 -21.16
CA GLU A 473 6.89 -20.20 -20.21
C GLU A 473 6.78 -18.68 -20.14
N PHE A 474 6.69 -18.01 -21.30
CA PHE A 474 6.49 -16.56 -21.37
C PHE A 474 5.19 -16.13 -20.64
N ILE A 475 4.07 -16.77 -20.96
CA ILE A 475 2.77 -16.49 -20.34
C ILE A 475 2.84 -16.70 -18.82
N HIS A 476 3.48 -17.79 -18.38
CA HIS A 476 3.64 -18.09 -16.95
C HIS A 476 4.49 -17.03 -16.22
N HIS A 477 5.63 -16.62 -16.79
CA HIS A 477 6.46 -15.56 -16.19
C HIS A 477 5.73 -14.23 -16.13
N LEU A 478 5.08 -13.81 -17.21
CA LEU A 478 4.33 -12.56 -17.25
C LEU A 478 3.16 -12.57 -16.25
N SER A 479 2.38 -13.67 -16.21
CA SER A 479 1.27 -13.84 -15.26
C SER A 479 1.73 -13.76 -13.80
N ASN A 480 2.83 -14.41 -13.45
CA ASN A 480 3.35 -14.39 -12.08
C ASN A 480 3.80 -13.00 -11.62
N ASP A 481 4.39 -12.21 -12.52
CA ASP A 481 4.79 -10.85 -12.21
C ASP A 481 3.55 -9.92 -12.09
N LEU A 482 2.55 -10.06 -12.98
CA LEU A 482 1.34 -9.20 -12.99
C LEU A 482 0.37 -9.46 -11.81
N LYS A 483 0.29 -10.68 -11.29
CA LYS A 483 -0.62 -11.06 -10.18
C LYS A 483 -0.20 -10.50 -8.81
N CYS A 484 0.90 -9.73 -8.73
CA CYS A 484 1.48 -9.22 -7.47
C CYS A 484 1.89 -10.29 -6.45
N VAL A 485 1.76 -11.60 -6.76
CA VAL A 485 2.07 -12.69 -5.81
C VAL A 485 3.54 -12.67 -5.42
N LYS A 486 4.42 -12.44 -6.41
CA LYS A 486 5.86 -12.30 -6.17
C LYS A 486 6.16 -11.12 -5.24
N LEU A 487 5.52 -9.97 -5.48
CA LEU A 487 5.66 -8.79 -4.63
C LEU A 487 5.22 -9.10 -3.19
N ILE A 488 4.04 -9.70 -2.97
CA ILE A 488 3.57 -10.01 -1.61
C ILE A 488 4.50 -11.05 -0.94
N ARG A 489 5.06 -12.01 -1.70
CA ARG A 489 6.09 -12.94 -1.17
C ARG A 489 7.32 -12.20 -0.64
N THR A 490 7.74 -11.11 -1.30
CA THR A 490 8.91 -10.33 -0.84
C THR A 490 8.70 -9.70 0.53
N LEU A 491 7.46 -9.38 0.92
CA LEU A 491 7.12 -8.82 2.23
C LEU A 491 7.57 -9.75 3.37
N ARG A 492 7.35 -11.07 3.23
CA ARG A 492 7.86 -12.07 4.18
C ARG A 492 9.34 -12.36 4.02
N ALA A 493 9.86 -12.35 2.79
CA ALA A 493 11.28 -12.62 2.55
C ALA A 493 12.17 -11.55 3.21
N ARG A 494 11.75 -10.28 3.13
CA ARG A 494 12.40 -9.13 3.79
C ARG A 494 12.45 -9.24 5.30
N ALA A 495 11.49 -9.92 5.91
CA ALA A 495 11.48 -10.14 7.35
C ALA A 495 12.60 -11.09 7.81
N LYS A 496 13.07 -12.00 6.94
CA LYS A 496 14.03 -13.06 7.29
C LYS A 496 15.52 -12.68 7.14
N VAL A 497 15.81 -11.67 6.31
CA VAL A 497 17.17 -11.14 6.03
C VAL A 497 17.43 -9.98 6.95
#